data_AF-A0A239JRE3-F1
#
_entry.id   AF-A0A239JRE3-F1
#
_cell.length_a   1.000
_cell.length_b   1.000
_cell.length_c   1.000
_cell.angle_alpha   90.00
_cell.angle_beta   90.00
_cell.angle_gamma   90.00
#
_symmetry.space_group_name_H-M   'P 1'
#
loop_
_entity.id
_entity.type
_entity.pdbx_description
1 polymer ?
#
loop_
_entity_poly.entity_id
_entity_poly.type
_entity_poly.pdbx_seq_one_letter_code
_entity_poly.pdbx_strand_id
1 'polypeptide(L)'
;MSRKKALILGSAALIVLALAGGVSYLALSGGKELKYKTQAALRTALPVTAAAELKQRGVTLAGPLKCADLPGWTKERLRVSCTGTTADRKRVDVLGTGETRTATSNYTILVGGRPVVENASCLGADCRSEEAGGRG
;
A
#
# COMPACT_ATOMS: atom_id res chain seq x y z
N MET A 1 17.08 -1.79 70.58
CA MET A 1 15.82 -2.56 70.49
C MET A 1 14.73 -1.83 71.28
N SER A 2 13.71 -1.30 70.61
CA SER A 2 12.45 -0.95 71.26
C SER A 2 11.29 -1.00 70.27
N ARG A 3 10.34 -1.85 70.64
CA ARG A 3 9.01 -2.07 70.07
C ARG A 3 8.23 -0.75 70.16
N LYS A 4 7.44 -0.37 69.16
CA LYS A 4 5.96 -0.14 69.26
C LYS A 4 5.37 -0.10 67.85
N LYS A 5 4.34 -0.94 67.68
CA LYS A 5 3.42 -0.96 66.56
C LYS A 5 2.52 0.29 66.58
N ALA A 6 1.89 0.52 65.44
CA ALA A 6 0.50 0.96 65.29
C ALA A 6 0.26 2.37 64.71
N LEU A 7 -0.22 2.33 63.47
CA LEU A 7 -1.45 2.98 62.98
C LEU A 7 -1.50 4.51 62.90
N ILE A 8 -1.24 5.03 61.69
CA ILE A 8 -1.99 6.12 61.03
C ILE A 8 -1.93 5.78 59.53
N LEU A 9 -2.86 5.06 58.90
CA LEU A 9 -4.25 5.39 58.56
C LEU A 9 -4.41 6.73 57.83
N GLY A 10 -4.52 6.64 56.51
CA GLY A 10 -5.28 7.60 55.70
C GLY A 10 -4.44 8.59 54.90
N SER A 11 -4.80 8.71 53.62
CA SER A 11 -4.42 9.78 52.68
C SER A 11 -3.14 9.57 51.85
N ALA A 12 -3.17 8.59 50.94
CA ALA A 12 -2.47 8.73 49.66
C ALA A 12 -3.36 8.16 48.55
N ALA A 13 -4.56 8.75 48.44
CA ALA A 13 -5.36 8.68 47.24
C ALA A 13 -4.62 9.43 46.13
N LEU A 14 -4.65 8.85 44.92
CA LEU A 14 -4.39 9.51 43.64
C LEU A 14 -2.91 9.81 43.30
N ILE A 15 -2.13 8.76 43.03
CA ILE A 15 -1.19 8.82 41.89
C ILE A 15 -2.01 8.46 40.65
N VAL A 16 -2.66 9.47 40.09
CA VAL A 16 -3.30 9.41 38.77
C VAL A 16 -2.18 9.25 37.74
N LEU A 17 -2.20 8.10 37.06
CA LEU A 17 -1.82 7.88 35.66
C LEU A 17 -1.33 9.12 34.89
N ALA A 18 -0.11 9.59 35.17
CA ALA A 18 0.54 10.69 34.46
C ALA A 18 1.88 10.27 33.84
N LEU A 19 1.89 9.07 33.23
CA LEU A 19 2.96 8.58 32.34
C LEU A 19 2.39 8.03 31.02
N ALA A 20 1.29 8.61 30.52
CA ALA A 20 0.66 8.17 29.26
C ALA A 20 0.17 9.32 28.37
N GLY A 21 0.63 10.56 28.58
CA GLY A 21 0.15 11.73 27.84
C GLY A 21 1.26 12.70 27.48
N GLY A 22 1.68 12.69 26.21
CA GLY A 22 2.69 13.59 25.64
C GLY A 22 3.89 12.78 25.14
N VAL A 23 3.97 12.36 23.89
CA VAL A 23 3.74 13.12 22.66
C VAL A 23 3.06 12.21 21.62
N SER A 24 1.72 12.18 21.63
CA SER A 24 0.92 11.46 20.63
C SER A 24 0.40 12.41 19.55
N TYR A 25 1.25 13.30 19.02
CA TYR A 25 0.82 14.29 18.03
C TYR A 25 1.42 14.10 16.63
N LEU A 26 1.89 12.88 16.30
CA LEU A 26 2.34 12.55 14.94
C LEU A 26 1.60 11.36 14.31
N ALA A 27 0.55 10.83 14.95
CA ALA A 27 -0.22 9.71 14.41
C ALA A 27 -1.52 10.12 13.67
N LEU A 28 -1.78 11.43 13.50
CA LEU A 28 -2.97 11.94 12.80
C LEU A 28 -2.67 12.54 11.42
N SER A 29 -1.45 12.41 10.93
CA SER A 29 -1.10 12.73 9.54
C SER A 29 -1.07 11.46 8.70
N GLY A 30 -2.13 10.65 8.77
CA GLY A 30 -2.41 9.58 7.80
C GLY A 30 -2.84 10.19 6.46
N GLY A 31 -2.07 11.16 5.96
CA GLY A 31 -2.22 11.65 4.61
C GLY A 31 -1.94 10.47 3.70
N LYS A 32 -2.99 9.94 3.05
CA LYS A 32 -2.84 8.99 1.96
C LYS A 32 -1.84 9.63 1.00
N GLU A 33 -0.62 9.13 0.97
CA GLU A 33 0.39 9.64 0.07
C GLU A 33 0.49 8.66 -1.08
N LEU A 34 0.59 9.18 -2.30
CA LEU A 34 0.64 8.34 -3.48
C LEU A 34 1.91 7.51 -3.44
N LYS A 35 1.76 6.19 -3.50
CA LYS A 35 2.87 5.22 -3.45
C LYS A 35 3.98 5.57 -4.45
N TYR A 36 3.58 6.00 -5.64
CA TYR A 36 4.50 6.45 -6.68
C TYR A 36 4.28 7.95 -6.93
N LYS A 37 5.26 8.77 -6.56
CA LYS A 37 5.16 10.24 -6.70
C LYS A 37 5.51 10.76 -8.09
N THR A 38 6.09 9.91 -8.95
CA THR A 38 6.55 10.32 -10.28
C THR A 38 6.24 9.27 -11.33
N GLN A 39 6.12 9.74 -12.58
CA GLN A 39 5.90 8.89 -13.76
C GLN A 39 7.00 7.83 -13.90
N ALA A 40 8.26 8.23 -13.72
CA ALA A 40 9.41 7.32 -13.80
C ALA A 40 9.39 6.25 -12.70
N ALA A 41 8.98 6.61 -11.47
CA ALA A 41 8.86 5.65 -10.38
C ALA A 41 7.76 4.61 -10.67
N LEU A 42 6.59 5.06 -11.14
CA LEU A 42 5.51 4.16 -11.54
C LEU A 42 5.96 3.24 -12.69
N ARG A 43 6.59 3.79 -13.75
CA ARG A 43 7.05 3.01 -14.91
C ARG A 43 8.09 1.95 -14.54
N THR A 44 8.95 2.25 -13.58
CA THR A 44 10.02 1.33 -13.13
C THR A 44 9.47 0.23 -12.23
N ALA A 45 8.53 0.54 -11.34
CA ALA A 45 8.02 -0.41 -10.35
C ALA A 45 6.88 -1.31 -10.87
N LEU A 46 6.06 -0.80 -11.79
CA LEU A 46 4.89 -1.52 -12.31
C LEU A 46 5.19 -2.91 -12.93
N PRO A 47 6.25 -3.13 -13.75
CA PRO A 47 6.47 -4.45 -14.36
C PRO A 47 6.75 -5.53 -13.32
N VAL A 48 7.51 -5.21 -12.27
CA VAL A 48 7.89 -6.16 -11.22
C VAL A 48 6.71 -6.45 -10.30
N THR A 49 5.97 -5.42 -9.89
CA THR A 49 4.78 -5.58 -9.02
C THR A 49 3.65 -6.34 -9.72
N ALA A 50 3.38 -6.03 -10.99
CA ALA A 50 2.38 -6.76 -11.76
C ALA A 50 2.79 -8.21 -12.05
N ALA A 51 4.09 -8.47 -12.31
CA ALA A 51 4.58 -9.84 -12.45
C ALA A 51 4.42 -10.65 -11.15
N ALA A 52 4.66 -10.03 -9.99
CA ALA A 52 4.44 -10.66 -8.69
C ALA A 52 2.96 -10.98 -8.45
N GLU A 53 2.05 -10.05 -8.77
CA GLU A 53 0.59 -10.26 -8.68
C GLU A 53 0.14 -11.42 -9.59
N LEU A 54 0.58 -11.42 -10.85
CA LEU A 54 0.26 -12.48 -11.81
C LEU A 54 0.75 -13.84 -11.32
N LYS A 55 1.98 -13.92 -10.80
CA LYS A 55 2.53 -15.15 -10.23
C LYS A 55 1.70 -15.65 -9.05
N GLN A 56 1.25 -14.75 -8.16
CA GLN A 56 0.38 -15.12 -7.03
C GLN A 56 -0.98 -15.66 -7.49
N ARG A 57 -1.47 -15.19 -8.65
CA ARG A 57 -2.71 -15.67 -9.29
C ARG A 57 -2.51 -16.90 -10.19
N GLY A 58 -1.33 -17.52 -10.18
CA GLY A 58 -1.03 -18.70 -10.99
C GLY A 58 -0.79 -18.42 -12.48
N VAL A 59 -0.58 -17.16 -12.86
CA VAL A 59 -0.25 -16.77 -14.24
C VAL A 59 1.26 -16.64 -14.40
N THR A 60 1.86 -17.53 -15.17
CA THR A 60 3.29 -17.50 -15.48
C THR A 60 3.55 -16.67 -16.73
N LEU A 61 4.41 -15.65 -16.60
CA LEU A 61 4.89 -14.86 -17.73
C LEU A 61 5.98 -15.60 -18.51
N ALA A 62 5.99 -15.47 -19.84
CA ALA A 62 7.04 -15.99 -20.70
C ALA A 62 8.33 -15.15 -20.64
N GLY A 63 8.24 -13.93 -20.11
CA GLY A 63 9.36 -12.99 -19.97
C GLY A 63 8.95 -11.74 -19.22
N PRO A 64 9.87 -10.78 -19.03
CA PRO A 64 9.58 -9.53 -18.35
C PRO A 64 8.56 -8.68 -19.12
N LEU A 65 7.71 -7.96 -18.38
CA LEU A 65 6.79 -6.98 -18.96
C LEU A 65 7.55 -5.76 -19.47
N LYS A 66 7.14 -5.24 -20.62
CA LYS A 66 7.68 -4.02 -21.22
C LYS A 66 6.74 -2.86 -20.93
N CYS A 67 7.24 -1.80 -20.29
CA CYS A 67 6.42 -0.67 -19.87
C CYS A 67 6.74 0.60 -20.65
N ALA A 68 5.70 1.38 -20.93
CA ALA A 68 5.77 2.69 -21.54
C ALA A 68 4.80 3.66 -20.86
N ASP A 69 5.10 4.95 -20.98
CA ASP A 69 4.21 6.00 -20.52
C ASP A 69 3.01 6.10 -21.48
N LEU A 70 1.81 6.32 -20.93
CA LEU A 70 0.59 6.48 -21.72
C LEU A 70 0.29 7.96 -21.99
N PRO A 71 -0.24 8.32 -23.17
CA PRO A 71 -0.61 9.70 -23.48
C PRO A 71 -1.48 10.37 -22.39
N GLY A 72 -1.24 11.67 -22.18
CA GLY A 72 -1.95 12.45 -21.17
C GLY A 72 -1.46 12.25 -19.74
N TRP A 73 -0.26 11.66 -19.55
CA TRP A 73 0.42 11.73 -18.27
C TRP A 73 0.93 13.15 -18.00
N THR A 74 0.88 13.57 -16.74
CA THR A 74 1.40 14.85 -16.24
C THR A 74 2.12 14.63 -14.90
N LYS A 75 2.59 15.70 -14.25
CA LYS A 75 3.13 15.62 -12.89
C LYS A 75 2.08 15.19 -11.85
N GLU A 76 0.81 15.43 -12.15
CA GLU A 76 -0.32 15.15 -11.26
C GLU A 76 -1.00 13.83 -11.64
N ARG A 77 -1.01 13.49 -12.94
CA ARG A 77 -1.64 12.29 -13.47
C ARG A 77 -0.60 11.33 -14.03
N LEU A 78 -0.34 10.26 -13.31
CA LEU A 78 0.59 9.22 -13.73
C LEU A 78 -0.17 8.18 -14.55
N ARG A 79 0.41 7.75 -15.67
CA ARG A 79 -0.21 6.72 -16.53
C ARG A 79 0.87 5.86 -17.18
N VAL A 80 0.84 4.56 -16.92
CA VAL A 80 1.77 3.58 -17.49
C VAL A 80 0.98 2.41 -18.05
N SER A 81 1.42 1.92 -19.20
CA SER A 81 1.00 0.64 -19.74
C SER A 81 2.19 -0.29 -19.78
N CYS A 82 2.01 -1.53 -19.31
CA CYS A 82 2.97 -2.60 -19.53
C CYS A 82 2.34 -3.72 -20.35
N THR A 83 3.11 -4.33 -21.23
CA THR A 83 2.67 -5.44 -22.07
C THR A 83 3.63 -6.62 -21.98
N GLY A 84 3.11 -7.81 -22.21
CA GLY A 84 3.90 -9.02 -22.28
C GLY A 84 3.07 -10.20 -22.73
N THR A 85 3.60 -11.40 -22.49
CA THR A 85 2.95 -12.64 -22.87
C THR A 85 3.13 -13.67 -21.76
N THR A 86 2.11 -14.48 -21.51
CA THR A 86 2.17 -15.63 -20.62
C THR A 86 2.90 -16.82 -21.28
N ALA A 87 3.28 -17.81 -20.48
CA ALA A 87 3.89 -19.05 -20.96
C ALA A 87 2.97 -19.82 -21.93
N ASP A 88 1.64 -19.73 -21.76
CA ASP A 88 0.62 -20.27 -22.66
C ASP A 88 0.24 -19.31 -23.81
N ARG A 89 1.12 -18.34 -24.12
CA ARG A 89 1.02 -17.41 -25.26
C ARG A 89 -0.18 -16.45 -25.24
N LYS A 90 -0.79 -16.22 -24.09
CA LYS A 90 -1.81 -15.18 -23.93
C LYS A 90 -1.14 -13.83 -23.75
N ARG A 91 -1.68 -12.82 -24.43
CA ARG A 91 -1.26 -11.42 -24.25
C ARG A 91 -1.58 -10.97 -22.83
N VAL A 92 -0.68 -10.20 -22.24
CA VAL A 92 -0.87 -9.52 -20.97
C VAL A 92 -0.81 -8.02 -21.19
N ASP A 93 -1.80 -7.31 -20.67
CA ASP A 93 -1.84 -5.84 -20.65
C ASP A 93 -2.04 -5.39 -19.19
N VAL A 94 -1.17 -4.53 -18.71
CA VAL A 94 -1.20 -3.97 -17.36
C VAL A 94 -1.32 -2.47 -17.48
N LEU A 95 -2.29 -1.89 -16.78
CA LEU A 95 -2.50 -0.46 -16.69
C LEU A 95 -2.29 -0.02 -15.25
N GLY A 96 -1.41 0.95 -15.06
CA GLY A 96 -1.22 1.63 -13.78
C GLY A 96 -1.52 3.11 -13.94
N THR A 97 -2.36 3.65 -13.07
CA THR A 97 -2.64 5.08 -13.00
C THR A 97 -2.45 5.61 -11.59
N GLY A 98 -2.13 6.90 -11.48
CA GLY A 98 -2.04 7.61 -10.21
C GLY A 98 -2.51 9.06 -10.36
N GLU A 99 -3.19 9.60 -9.36
CA GLU A 99 -3.60 11.01 -9.29
C GLU A 99 -3.08 11.67 -8.00
N THR A 100 -2.04 12.49 -8.13
CA THR A 100 -1.29 13.12 -7.02
C THR A 100 -2.20 13.95 -6.12
N ARG A 101 -3.22 14.61 -6.68
CA ARG A 101 -4.13 15.47 -5.92
C ARG A 101 -5.00 14.69 -4.92
N THR A 102 -5.42 13.48 -5.31
CA THR A 102 -6.30 12.62 -4.50
C THR A 102 -5.55 11.49 -3.82
N ALA A 103 -4.24 11.36 -4.09
CA ALA A 103 -3.42 10.24 -3.66
C ALA A 103 -4.00 8.87 -4.01
N THR A 104 -4.69 8.78 -5.15
CA THR A 104 -5.30 7.53 -5.61
C THR A 104 -4.39 6.86 -6.62
N SER A 105 -4.25 5.55 -6.51
CA SER A 105 -3.64 4.71 -7.54
C SER A 105 -4.66 3.68 -7.98
N ASN A 106 -4.67 3.33 -9.26
CA ASN A 106 -5.53 2.27 -9.77
C ASN A 106 -4.76 1.38 -10.74
N TYR A 107 -4.96 0.08 -10.58
CA TYR A 107 -4.28 -0.95 -11.35
C TYR A 107 -5.30 -1.89 -12.00
N THR A 108 -5.06 -2.22 -13.27
CA THR A 108 -5.86 -3.19 -14.02
C THR A 108 -4.90 -4.12 -14.77
N ILE A 109 -5.15 -5.42 -14.70
CA ILE A 109 -4.36 -6.43 -15.39
C ILE A 109 -5.31 -7.29 -16.22
N LEU A 110 -5.05 -7.38 -17.51
CA LEU A 110 -5.76 -8.20 -18.46
C LEU A 110 -4.87 -9.35 -18.92
N VAL A 111 -5.42 -10.56 -18.97
CA VAL A 111 -4.76 -11.75 -19.54
C VAL A 111 -5.66 -12.32 -20.63
N GLY A 112 -5.17 -12.36 -21.86
CA GLY A 112 -5.97 -12.73 -23.03
C GLY A 112 -7.21 -11.85 -23.22
N GLY A 113 -7.12 -10.57 -22.84
CA GLY A 113 -8.24 -9.61 -22.88
C GLY A 113 -9.25 -9.74 -21.74
N ARG A 114 -9.05 -10.66 -20.78
CA ARG A 114 -9.94 -10.82 -19.62
C ARG A 114 -9.32 -10.19 -18.37
N PRO A 115 -10.07 -9.41 -17.57
CA PRO A 115 -9.54 -8.83 -16.35
C PRO A 115 -9.26 -9.92 -15.30
N VAL A 116 -8.03 -9.94 -14.79
CA VAL A 116 -7.64 -10.74 -13.61
C VAL A 116 -7.47 -9.87 -12.37
N VAL A 117 -7.21 -8.58 -12.58
CA VAL A 117 -7.28 -7.50 -11.60
C VAL A 117 -7.97 -6.33 -12.27
N GLU A 118 -8.94 -5.72 -11.61
CA GLU A 118 -9.69 -4.60 -12.16
C GLU A 118 -9.78 -3.48 -11.13
N ASN A 119 -9.35 -2.28 -11.53
CA ASN A 119 -9.42 -1.05 -10.74
C ASN A 119 -8.97 -1.20 -9.26
N ALA A 120 -7.93 -1.98 -9.01
CA ALA A 120 -7.43 -2.21 -7.65
C ALA A 120 -6.58 -1.02 -7.19
N SER A 121 -6.69 -0.63 -5.92
CA SER A 121 -5.91 0.47 -5.34
C SER A 121 -4.45 0.11 -5.04
N CYS A 122 -4.12 -1.17 -5.11
CA CYS A 122 -2.84 -1.76 -4.74
C CYS A 122 -2.54 -2.98 -5.64
N LEU A 123 -1.31 -3.48 -5.59
CA LEU A 123 -0.90 -4.75 -6.23
C LEU A 123 0.07 -5.52 -5.34
N GLY A 124 0.04 -6.84 -5.42
CA GLY A 124 0.99 -7.73 -4.79
C GLY A 124 0.86 -7.81 -3.28
N ALA A 125 1.99 -7.94 -2.58
CA ALA A 125 2.04 -8.09 -1.14
C ALA A 125 1.49 -6.85 -0.39
N ASP A 126 1.50 -5.68 -1.02
CA ASP A 126 1.11 -4.43 -0.40
C ASP A 126 -0.41 -4.35 -0.15
N CYS A 127 -1.22 -5.03 -0.98
CA CYS A 127 -2.67 -5.11 -0.76
C CYS A 127 -3.04 -5.80 0.55
N ARG A 128 -2.28 -6.83 0.96
CA ARG A 128 -2.59 -7.61 2.16
C ARG A 128 -2.43 -6.80 3.44
N SER A 129 -1.58 -5.79 3.42
CA SER A 129 -1.33 -4.92 4.58
C SER A 129 -2.42 -3.85 4.73
N GLU A 130 -3.01 -3.37 3.62
CA GLU A 130 -4.12 -2.40 3.66
C GLU A 130 -5.44 -3.06 4.12
N GLU A 131 -5.69 -4.32 3.73
CA GLU A 131 -6.87 -5.07 4.16
C GLU A 131 -6.82 -5.44 5.66
N ALA A 132 -5.62 -5.67 6.23
CA ALA A 132 -5.44 -5.97 7.64
C ALA A 132 -5.58 -4.75 8.58
N GLY A 133 -5.53 -3.53 8.04
CA GLY A 133 -5.70 -2.27 8.79
C GLY A 133 -7.12 -1.68 8.75
N GLY A 134 -8.04 -2.27 7.98
CA GLY A 134 -9.41 -1.77 7.78
C GLY A 134 -10.50 -2.41 8.65
N ARG A 135 -10.13 -3.33 9.55
CA ARG A 135 -11.04 -3.93 10.54
C ARG A 135 -10.41 -3.83 11.93
N GLY A 136 -10.64 -2.70 12.59
CA GLY A 136 -10.33 -2.45 13.99
C GLY A 136 -11.27 -1.39 14.53
#